data_AF-A0A0L7QU35-F1
#
_entry.id   AF-A0A0L7QU35-F1
#
_cell.length_a   1.000
_cell.length_b   1.000
_cell.length_c   1.000
_cell.angle_alpha   90.00
_cell.angle_beta   90.00
_cell.angle_gamma   90.00
#
_symmetry.space_group_name_H-M   'P 1'
#
loop_
_entity.id
_entity.type
_entity.pdbx_description
1 polymer ?
#
loop_
_entity_poly.entity_id
_entity_poly.type
_entity_poly.pdbx_seq_one_letter_code
_entity_poly.pdbx_strand_id
1 'polypeptide(L)'
;MARGVSESSEFVTKRMCFSLIFSVSFLSLLCGFLLGRFATQRAIEFRAEKKRIELAGNGLENTEYLQRLMLEQLERAPLDPDFEMYVVVSASGEGVGVALELAKIFNEIQGEYKWKPRRSLIFCLFSGSLNPCPEILSSFMSHRIVAYIVVHHQALQGKGPFIVSGSDIIQSIVLESASIVKSSFSYNDQLLSLNNTFHNVTTSRLALEIPHAVLSFTNYSVTYNENHHEKELRKIILAQILGQTVWRLSECLVIKWNPNYLNEIASKALQSINNTELVEVKGKVQEILVDLTTNVKTLNGKIDTIENINTLDTRILNDLLIDLDRVLLCSDKQHQSRTDWTEFFRLHREPFNIILMYINEMIKCYENAIQLLQNR
;
A
#
# COMPACT_ATOMS: atom_id res chain seq x y z
N MET A 1 39.04 -20.30 83.25
CA MET A 1 38.27 -20.62 82.02
C MET A 1 37.13 -19.62 81.89
N ALA A 2 37.25 -18.66 80.97
CA ALA A 2 36.15 -17.79 80.56
C ALA A 2 36.16 -17.76 79.02
N ARG A 3 35.44 -18.70 78.42
CA ARG A 3 35.10 -18.72 76.98
C ARG A 3 33.58 -18.75 76.92
N GLY A 4 32.96 -17.83 76.19
CA GLY A 4 31.55 -18.02 75.82
C GLY A 4 30.67 -16.80 75.54
N VAL A 5 31.13 -15.54 75.64
CA VAL A 5 30.22 -14.39 75.44
C VAL A 5 30.68 -13.38 74.38
N SER A 6 31.93 -13.44 73.88
CA SER A 6 32.40 -12.49 72.85
C SER A 6 32.26 -12.97 71.38
N GLU A 7 31.96 -14.25 71.13
CA GLU A 7 31.90 -14.79 69.76
C GLU A 7 30.55 -14.54 69.05
N SER A 8 29.47 -14.33 69.81
CA SER A 8 28.12 -14.18 69.26
C SER A 8 27.83 -12.77 68.74
N SER A 9 28.42 -11.72 69.31
CA SER A 9 28.25 -10.34 68.82
C SER A 9 29.02 -10.11 67.51
N GLU A 10 30.23 -10.66 67.39
CA GLU A 10 31.08 -10.50 66.21
C GLU A 10 30.44 -11.15 64.96
N PHE A 11 29.76 -12.28 65.13
CA PHE A 11 29.04 -12.97 64.05
C PHE A 11 27.82 -12.19 63.55
N VAL A 12 27.10 -11.51 64.44
CA VAL A 12 25.93 -10.70 64.08
C VAL A 12 26.35 -9.41 63.38
N THR A 13 27.41 -8.74 63.86
CA THR A 13 27.92 -7.52 63.23
C THR A 13 28.51 -7.80 61.85
N LYS A 14 29.24 -8.91 61.65
CA LYS A 14 29.75 -9.30 60.34
C LYS A 14 28.62 -9.58 59.34
N ARG A 15 27.56 -10.29 59.73
CA ARG A 15 26.40 -10.56 58.84
C ARG A 15 25.61 -9.29 58.50
N MET A 16 25.44 -8.37 59.45
CA MET A 16 24.83 -7.05 59.20
C MET A 16 25.64 -6.23 58.18
N CYS A 17 26.97 -6.20 58.31
CA CYS A 17 27.85 -5.50 57.36
C CYS A 17 27.77 -6.11 55.95
N PHE A 18 27.80 -7.44 55.82
CA PHE A 18 27.65 -8.07 54.50
C PHE A 18 26.28 -7.79 53.86
N SER A 19 25.19 -7.86 54.63
CA SER A 19 23.84 -7.55 54.13
C SER A 19 23.73 -6.09 53.65
N LEU A 20 24.34 -5.15 54.38
CA LEU A 20 24.35 -3.73 54.02
C LEU A 20 25.18 -3.45 52.76
N ILE A 21 26.34 -4.11 52.61
CA ILE A 21 27.16 -3.97 51.39
C ILE A 21 26.42 -4.54 50.17
N PHE A 22 25.75 -5.69 50.32
CA PHE A 22 24.95 -6.28 49.25
C PHE A 22 23.74 -5.43 48.88
N SER A 23 23.05 -4.83 49.85
CA SER A 23 21.89 -3.97 49.56
C SER A 23 22.29 -2.68 48.83
N VAL A 24 23.37 -2.04 49.25
CA VAL A 24 23.91 -0.83 48.58
C VAL A 24 24.39 -1.17 47.16
N SER A 25 25.06 -2.30 46.98
CA SER A 25 25.52 -2.77 45.66
C SER A 25 24.35 -3.08 44.72
N PHE A 26 23.30 -3.72 45.25
CA PHE A 26 22.09 -4.01 44.49
C PHE A 26 21.35 -2.73 44.08
N LEU A 27 21.21 -1.76 45.00
CA LEU A 27 20.56 -0.49 44.70
C LEU A 27 21.32 0.32 43.65
N SER A 28 22.65 0.32 43.70
CA SER A 28 23.48 1.02 42.71
C SER A 28 23.44 0.36 41.33
N LEU A 29 23.39 -0.98 41.24
CA LEU A 29 23.14 -1.68 39.99
C LEU A 29 21.74 -1.39 39.41
N LEU A 30 20.71 -1.39 40.25
CA LEU A 30 19.34 -1.10 39.83
C LEU A 30 19.20 0.35 39.33
N CYS A 31 19.76 1.31 40.06
CA CYS A 31 19.80 2.71 39.65
C CYS A 31 20.59 2.90 38.35
N GLY A 32 21.75 2.24 38.20
CA GLY A 32 22.54 2.28 36.97
C GLY A 32 21.79 1.71 35.76
N PHE A 33 21.07 0.60 35.94
CA PHE A 33 20.24 0.01 34.90
C PHE A 33 19.07 0.92 34.49
N LEU A 34 18.35 1.50 35.45
CA LEU A 34 17.24 2.41 35.18
C LEU A 34 17.71 3.72 34.53
N LEU A 35 18.83 4.29 34.99
CA LEU A 35 19.47 5.46 34.36
C LEU A 35 19.94 5.14 32.93
N GLY A 36 20.52 3.96 32.70
CA GLY A 36 20.96 3.52 31.37
C GLY A 36 19.80 3.36 30.39
N ARG A 37 18.67 2.80 30.86
CA ARG A 37 17.45 2.67 30.05
C ARG A 37 16.78 4.03 29.79
N PHE A 38 16.73 4.90 30.79
CA PHE A 38 16.17 6.24 30.62
C PHE A 38 17.03 7.09 29.68
N ALA A 39 18.36 7.01 29.80
CA ALA A 39 19.28 7.73 28.92
C ALA A 39 19.24 7.21 27.48
N THR A 40 19.15 5.89 27.27
CA THR A 40 19.00 5.32 25.92
C THR A 40 17.65 5.69 25.30
N GLN A 41 16.56 5.65 26.07
CA GLN A 41 15.24 6.03 25.58
C GLN A 41 15.15 7.53 25.26
N ARG A 42 15.68 8.39 26.14
CA ARG A 42 15.84 9.84 25.88
C ARG A 42 16.75 10.12 24.69
N ALA A 43 17.84 9.39 24.51
CA ALA A 43 18.75 9.59 23.37
C ALA A 43 18.09 9.19 22.04
N ILE A 44 17.24 8.16 22.04
CA ILE A 44 16.43 7.76 20.88
C ILE A 44 15.37 8.82 20.58
N GLU A 45 14.64 9.29 21.59
CA GLU A 45 13.65 10.38 21.44
C GLU A 45 14.30 11.66 20.94
N PHE A 46 15.44 12.07 21.50
CA PHE A 46 16.15 13.28 21.09
C PHE A 46 16.73 13.16 19.68
N ARG A 47 17.17 11.95 19.27
CA ARG A 47 17.63 11.69 17.89
C ARG A 47 16.45 11.67 16.91
N ALA A 48 15.29 11.19 17.32
CA ALA A 48 14.06 11.21 16.53
C ALA A 48 13.51 12.63 16.39
N GLU A 49 13.51 13.42 17.46
CA GLU A 49 13.10 14.82 17.49
C GLU A 49 14.08 15.72 16.73
N LYS A 50 15.39 15.49 16.87
CA LYS A 50 16.42 16.14 16.05
C LYS A 50 16.26 15.82 14.57
N LYS A 51 16.01 14.56 14.19
CA LYS A 51 15.67 14.20 12.80
C LYS A 51 14.39 14.89 12.34
N ARG A 52 13.38 14.99 13.21
CA ARG A 52 12.12 15.69 12.93
C ARG A 52 12.33 17.19 12.71
N ILE A 53 13.19 17.83 13.51
CA ILE A 53 13.53 19.26 13.40
C ILE A 53 14.47 19.50 12.22
N GLU A 54 15.37 18.58 11.87
CA GLU A 54 16.16 18.63 10.63
C GLU A 54 15.26 18.48 9.39
N LEU A 55 14.26 17.60 9.44
CA LEU A 55 13.24 17.42 8.39
C LEU A 55 12.25 18.61 8.32
N ALA A 56 11.87 19.20 9.46
CA ALA A 56 10.92 20.30 9.53
C ALA A 56 11.56 21.68 9.38
N GLY A 57 12.86 21.80 9.64
CA GLY A 57 13.56 23.07 9.77
C GLY A 57 14.27 23.55 8.51
N ASN A 58 14.70 22.66 7.61
CA ASN A 58 15.44 23.03 6.38
C ASN A 58 15.36 21.99 5.23
N GLY A 59 14.52 20.95 5.33
CA GLY A 59 14.76 19.68 4.62
C GLY A 59 13.75 19.23 3.57
N LEU A 60 12.86 20.12 3.10
CA LEU A 60 11.92 19.83 2.01
C LEU A 60 12.02 20.79 0.82
N GLU A 61 12.94 21.75 0.89
CA GLU A 61 13.29 22.65 -0.22
C GLU A 61 14.39 22.07 -1.14
N ASN A 62 15.01 20.94 -0.80
CA ASN A 62 16.05 20.34 -1.63
C ASN A 62 15.79 18.86 -1.90
N THR A 63 14.73 18.60 -2.68
CA THR A 63 14.38 17.29 -3.21
C THR A 63 15.54 16.63 -3.96
N GLU A 64 16.46 17.42 -4.54
CA GLU A 64 17.63 16.94 -5.27
C GLU A 64 18.63 16.17 -4.40
N TYR A 65 18.84 16.59 -3.14
CA TYR A 65 19.71 15.88 -2.20
C TYR A 65 19.10 14.55 -1.75
N LEU A 66 17.79 14.54 -1.45
CA LEU A 66 17.07 13.32 -1.09
C LEU A 66 16.98 12.35 -2.28
N GLN A 67 16.78 12.86 -3.49
CA GLN A 67 16.86 12.09 -4.74
C GLN A 67 18.24 11.47 -4.92
N ARG A 68 19.32 12.24 -4.74
CA ARG A 68 20.69 11.74 -4.86
C ARG A 68 21.03 10.69 -3.81
N LEU A 69 20.57 10.88 -2.58
CA LEU A 69 20.73 9.90 -1.50
C LEU A 69 19.91 8.63 -1.77
N MET A 70 18.69 8.75 -2.31
CA MET A 70 17.88 7.60 -2.74
C MET A 70 18.58 6.84 -3.85
N LEU A 71 19.11 7.54 -4.86
CA LEU A 71 19.88 6.98 -5.97
C LEU A 71 21.11 6.22 -5.45
N GLU A 72 21.87 6.82 -4.55
CA GLU A 72 23.08 6.21 -3.98
C GLU A 72 22.76 4.98 -3.11
N GLN A 73 21.61 4.97 -2.41
CA GLN A 73 21.15 3.81 -1.64
C GLN A 73 20.60 2.70 -2.55
N LEU A 74 19.92 3.06 -3.64
CA LEU A 74 19.47 2.11 -4.67
C LEU A 74 20.65 1.46 -5.40
N GLU A 75 21.69 2.22 -5.72
CA GLU A 75 22.93 1.71 -6.34
C GLU A 75 23.74 0.82 -5.39
N ARG A 76 23.68 1.07 -4.07
CA ARG A 76 24.40 0.28 -3.04
C ARG A 76 23.64 -0.94 -2.53
N ALA A 77 22.33 -1.01 -2.73
CA ALA A 77 21.59 -2.23 -2.40
C ALA A 77 22.24 -3.40 -3.15
N PRO A 78 22.38 -4.60 -2.54
CA PRO A 78 22.85 -5.77 -3.26
C PRO A 78 21.73 -6.18 -4.24
N LEU A 79 21.69 -5.46 -5.37
CA LEU A 79 20.84 -5.71 -6.50
C LEU A 79 21.32 -7.02 -7.09
N ASP A 80 20.73 -8.13 -6.66
CA ASP A 80 20.77 -9.34 -7.47
C ASP A 80 19.98 -8.99 -8.75
N PRO A 81 20.64 -8.74 -9.89
CA PRO A 81 20.06 -7.97 -11.00
C PRO A 81 18.85 -8.65 -11.64
N ASP A 82 18.63 -9.93 -11.35
CA ASP A 82 17.73 -10.82 -12.06
C ASP A 82 16.43 -11.16 -11.29
N PHE A 83 16.23 -10.67 -10.05
CA PHE A 83 15.16 -11.21 -9.17
C PHE A 83 14.38 -10.22 -8.29
N GLU A 84 14.75 -8.95 -8.20
CA GLU A 84 14.12 -8.04 -7.23
C GLU A 84 12.93 -7.26 -7.83
N MET A 85 11.74 -7.56 -7.31
CA MET A 85 10.47 -6.90 -7.62
C MET A 85 10.10 -5.93 -6.49
N TYR A 86 9.48 -4.79 -6.84
CA TYR A 86 9.20 -3.73 -5.87
C TYR A 86 7.71 -3.45 -5.69
N VAL A 87 7.33 -3.17 -4.45
CA VAL A 87 6.06 -2.55 -4.08
C VAL A 87 6.37 -1.14 -3.59
N VAL A 88 5.82 -0.14 -4.28
CA VAL A 88 6.09 1.27 -4.01
C VAL A 88 4.90 1.89 -3.30
N VAL A 89 5.15 2.58 -2.19
CA VAL A 89 4.18 3.42 -1.48
C VAL A 89 4.58 4.87 -1.68
N SER A 90 3.76 5.61 -2.41
CA SER A 90 3.91 7.05 -2.66
C SER A 90 2.98 7.84 -1.75
N ALA A 91 3.55 8.71 -0.92
CA ALA A 91 2.77 9.50 0.03
C ALA A 91 3.18 10.97 0.10
N SER A 92 2.18 11.84 0.28
CA SER A 92 2.37 13.30 0.39
C SER A 92 1.43 13.92 1.42
N GLY A 93 1.84 15.07 1.97
CA GLY A 93 1.10 15.80 3.01
C GLY A 93 0.72 14.90 4.20
N GLU A 94 -0.57 14.88 4.59
CA GLU A 94 -1.04 14.03 5.70
C GLU A 94 -0.81 12.53 5.48
N GLY A 95 -0.72 12.06 4.22
CA GLY A 95 -0.43 10.68 3.89
C GLY A 95 0.97 10.22 4.32
N VAL A 96 1.93 11.15 4.44
CA VAL A 96 3.29 10.85 4.91
C VAL A 96 3.27 10.28 6.33
N GLY A 97 2.37 10.79 7.19
CA GLY A 97 2.23 10.26 8.56
C GLY A 97 1.81 8.78 8.57
N VAL A 98 0.85 8.42 7.70
CA VAL A 98 0.38 7.04 7.53
C VAL A 98 1.50 6.13 7.00
N ALA A 99 2.22 6.58 5.97
CA ALA A 99 3.29 5.80 5.35
C ALA A 99 4.50 5.62 6.30
N LEU A 100 4.88 6.65 7.06
CA LEU A 100 5.95 6.57 8.05
C LEU A 100 5.61 5.61 9.18
N GLU A 101 4.38 5.64 9.68
CA GLU A 101 3.96 4.73 10.74
C GLU A 101 3.97 3.28 10.27
N LEU A 102 3.50 3.03 9.05
CA LEU A 102 3.59 1.70 8.44
C LEU A 102 5.04 1.23 8.27
N ALA A 103 5.94 2.11 7.82
CA ALA A 103 7.35 1.80 7.68
C ALA A 103 8.02 1.44 9.03
N LYS A 104 7.65 2.15 10.12
CA LYS A 104 8.11 1.79 11.47
C LYS A 104 7.64 0.40 11.88
N ILE A 105 6.35 0.10 11.70
CA ILE A 105 5.78 -1.21 12.04
C ILE A 105 6.51 -2.33 11.28
N PHE A 106 6.75 -2.16 9.98
CA PHE A 106 7.50 -3.16 9.21
C PHE A 106 8.96 -3.28 9.65
N ASN A 107 9.61 -2.18 10.03
CA ASN A 107 10.96 -2.23 10.58
C ASN A 107 11.01 -2.91 11.95
N GLU A 108 10.00 -2.73 12.81
CA GLU A 108 9.86 -3.45 14.08
C GLU A 108 9.65 -4.95 13.83
N ILE A 109 8.76 -5.32 12.90
CA ILE A 109 8.54 -6.72 12.53
C ILE A 109 9.81 -7.37 11.97
N GLN A 110 10.57 -6.64 11.14
CA GLN A 110 11.87 -7.08 10.66
C GLN A 110 12.88 -7.27 11.81
N GLY A 111 12.93 -6.33 12.76
CA GLY A 111 13.85 -6.40 13.89
C GLY A 111 13.54 -7.54 14.87
N GLU A 112 12.26 -7.72 15.22
CA GLU A 112 11.82 -8.71 16.21
C GLU A 112 11.73 -10.11 15.62
N TYR A 113 11.16 -10.25 14.43
CA TYR A 113 10.86 -11.55 13.82
C TYR A 113 11.83 -11.94 12.72
N LYS A 114 12.84 -11.11 12.42
CA LYS A 114 13.76 -11.29 11.27
C LYS A 114 13.02 -11.46 9.95
N TRP A 115 11.81 -10.91 9.87
CA TRP A 115 11.00 -10.97 8.67
C TRP A 115 11.69 -10.22 7.54
N LYS A 116 11.75 -10.84 6.37
CA LYS A 116 12.23 -10.23 5.14
C LYS A 116 11.13 -10.39 4.09
N PRO A 117 10.62 -9.30 3.51
CA PRO A 117 9.56 -9.41 2.53
C PRO A 117 10.06 -10.13 1.27
N ARG A 118 9.18 -10.87 0.57
CA ARG A 118 9.57 -11.52 -0.70
C ARG A 118 9.83 -10.51 -1.81
N ARG A 119 9.09 -9.40 -1.81
CA ARG A 119 9.28 -8.26 -2.71
C ARG A 119 9.71 -7.04 -1.90
N SER A 120 10.69 -6.29 -2.42
CA SER A 120 11.25 -5.15 -1.69
C SER A 120 10.26 -3.99 -1.64
N LEU A 121 10.26 -3.29 -0.50
CA LEU A 121 9.35 -2.19 -0.23
C LEU A 121 10.07 -0.86 -0.42
N ILE A 122 9.49 0.04 -1.21
CA ILE A 122 10.00 1.39 -1.41
C ILE A 122 8.96 2.38 -0.89
N PHE A 123 9.34 3.21 0.08
CA PHE A 123 8.52 4.31 0.57
C PHE A 123 9.02 5.62 -0.03
N CYS A 124 8.25 6.17 -0.98
CA CYS A 124 8.54 7.45 -1.59
C CYS A 124 7.71 8.55 -0.92
N LEU A 125 8.37 9.41 -0.16
CA LEU A 125 7.75 10.46 0.65
C LEU A 125 8.21 11.82 0.13
N PHE A 126 7.26 12.71 -0.15
CA PHE A 126 7.56 14.04 -0.66
C PHE A 126 6.55 15.07 -0.14
N SER A 127 6.90 16.35 -0.23
CA SER A 127 5.94 17.44 -0.05
C SER A 127 5.85 18.26 -1.32
N GLY A 128 4.64 18.73 -1.61
CA GLY A 128 4.31 19.39 -2.87
C GLY A 128 3.05 18.79 -3.51
N SER A 129 2.57 19.45 -4.54
CA SER A 129 1.38 19.04 -5.31
C SER A 129 1.71 18.06 -6.44
N LEU A 130 2.93 18.14 -7.00
CA LEU A 130 3.42 17.26 -8.05
C LEU A 130 4.08 16.04 -7.41
N ASN A 131 3.79 14.85 -7.94
CA ASN A 131 4.38 13.60 -7.50
C ASN A 131 5.68 13.34 -8.27
N PRO A 132 6.87 13.51 -7.68
CA PRO A 132 8.13 13.27 -8.38
C PRO A 132 8.49 11.78 -8.45
N CYS A 133 7.83 10.94 -7.64
CA CYS A 133 8.20 9.54 -7.49
C CYS A 133 8.13 8.74 -8.80
N PRO A 134 7.10 8.89 -9.66
CA PRO A 134 7.06 8.16 -10.91
C PRO A 134 8.20 8.53 -11.87
N GLU A 135 8.61 9.80 -11.94
CA GLU A 135 9.71 10.24 -12.81
C GLU A 135 11.06 9.69 -12.33
N ILE A 136 11.27 9.70 -11.00
CA ILE A 136 12.48 9.14 -10.38
C ILE A 136 12.54 7.62 -10.58
N LEU A 137 11.41 6.93 -10.51
CA LEU A 137 11.36 5.46 -10.56
C LEU A 137 11.25 4.91 -12.00
N SER A 138 10.58 5.62 -12.90
CA SER A 138 10.35 5.20 -14.29
C SER A 138 11.64 5.16 -15.10
N SER A 139 12.58 6.06 -14.80
CA SER A 139 13.89 6.12 -15.45
C SER A 139 14.77 4.90 -15.17
N PHE A 140 14.48 4.11 -14.12
CA PHE A 140 15.33 3.00 -13.70
C PHE A 140 14.63 1.64 -13.66
N MET A 141 13.35 1.55 -13.25
CA MET A 141 12.76 0.29 -12.79
C MET A 141 11.27 0.11 -13.09
N SER A 142 10.67 0.81 -14.06
CA SER A 142 9.23 0.70 -14.36
C SER A 142 8.76 -0.76 -14.56
N HIS A 143 9.58 -1.59 -15.23
CA HIS A 143 9.31 -3.01 -15.47
C HIS A 143 9.36 -3.88 -14.20
N ARG A 144 10.01 -3.43 -13.12
CA ARG A 144 10.19 -4.16 -11.84
C ARG A 144 9.21 -3.75 -10.75
N ILE A 145 8.40 -2.72 -10.99
CA ILE A 145 7.40 -2.26 -10.04
C ILE A 145 6.13 -3.09 -10.25
N VAL A 146 5.81 -3.89 -9.24
CA VAL A 146 4.63 -4.77 -9.22
C VAL A 146 3.39 -3.98 -8.86
N ALA A 147 3.53 -2.97 -7.99
CA ALA A 147 2.43 -2.13 -7.58
C ALA A 147 2.94 -0.77 -7.11
N TYR A 148 2.22 0.28 -7.52
CA TYR A 148 2.44 1.65 -7.12
C TYR A 148 1.21 2.17 -6.35
N ILE A 149 1.31 2.19 -5.02
CA ILE A 149 0.20 2.53 -4.13
C ILE A 149 0.33 3.99 -3.70
N VAL A 150 -0.73 4.77 -3.92
CA VAL A 150 -0.74 6.21 -3.69
C VAL A 150 -1.65 6.58 -2.54
N VAL A 151 -1.07 7.28 -1.56
CA VAL A 151 -1.76 7.86 -0.40
C VAL A 151 -1.35 9.32 -0.24
N HIS A 152 -2.01 10.19 -1.00
CA HIS A 152 -1.73 11.64 -0.99
C HIS A 152 -2.61 12.39 0.00
N HIS A 153 -2.30 13.66 0.23
CA HIS A 153 -3.07 14.50 1.16
C HIS A 153 -4.58 14.51 0.87
N GLN A 154 -4.98 14.58 -0.40
CA GLN A 154 -6.40 14.56 -0.77
C GLN A 154 -7.12 13.28 -0.32
N ALA A 155 -6.39 12.17 -0.19
CA ALA A 155 -6.93 10.88 0.24
C ALA A 155 -7.62 10.96 1.60
N LEU A 156 -7.11 11.81 2.49
CA LEU A 156 -7.53 11.94 3.89
C LEU A 156 -8.47 13.12 4.13
N GLN A 157 -8.70 13.97 3.13
CA GLN A 157 -9.62 15.11 3.24
C GLN A 157 -11.09 14.70 3.03
N GLY A 158 -11.33 13.57 2.36
CA GLY A 158 -12.67 13.07 2.12
C GLY A 158 -13.37 12.60 3.40
N LYS A 159 -14.66 12.90 3.52
CA LYS A 159 -15.53 12.49 4.64
C LYS A 159 -16.49 11.36 4.29
N GLY A 160 -16.53 10.98 3.02
CA GLY A 160 -17.44 9.97 2.50
C GLY A 160 -16.86 8.57 2.40
N PRO A 161 -17.52 7.67 1.67
CA PRO A 161 -17.06 6.30 1.48
C PRO A 161 -15.63 6.27 0.94
N PHE A 162 -14.92 5.21 1.35
CA PHE A 162 -13.62 4.85 0.80
C PHE A 162 -13.77 4.48 -0.68
N ILE A 163 -12.85 5.00 -1.49
CA ILE A 163 -12.76 4.74 -2.91
C ILE A 163 -11.34 4.38 -3.29
N VAL A 164 -11.24 3.57 -4.33
CA VAL A 164 -9.98 3.16 -4.94
C VAL A 164 -10.10 3.36 -6.44
N SER A 165 -9.11 4.01 -7.04
CA SER A 165 -8.96 4.11 -8.50
C SER A 165 -7.59 3.59 -8.89
N GLY A 166 -7.47 2.84 -9.98
CA GLY A 166 -6.20 2.23 -10.34
C GLY A 166 -6.31 1.19 -11.45
N SER A 167 -5.21 0.47 -11.67
CA SER A 167 -5.17 -0.70 -12.55
C SER A 167 -6.04 -1.83 -12.00
N ASP A 168 -6.62 -2.64 -12.89
CA ASP A 168 -7.69 -3.57 -12.53
C ASP A 168 -7.24 -4.63 -11.52
N ILE A 169 -6.01 -5.12 -11.63
CA ILE A 169 -5.48 -6.12 -10.69
C ILE A 169 -5.17 -5.46 -9.34
N ILE A 170 -4.39 -4.38 -9.31
CA ILE A 170 -3.99 -3.75 -8.04
C ILE A 170 -5.19 -3.16 -7.30
N GLN A 171 -6.13 -2.54 -8.02
CA GLN A 171 -7.38 -2.05 -7.44
C GLN A 171 -8.15 -3.19 -6.75
N SER A 172 -8.25 -4.37 -7.37
CA SER A 172 -8.93 -5.51 -6.75
C SER A 172 -8.28 -5.94 -5.43
N ILE A 173 -6.95 -5.94 -5.35
CA ILE A 173 -6.19 -6.32 -4.14
C ILE A 173 -6.43 -5.33 -3.00
N VAL A 174 -6.49 -4.04 -3.31
CA VAL A 174 -6.82 -2.99 -2.32
C VAL A 174 -8.25 -3.17 -1.83
N LEU A 175 -9.21 -3.43 -2.72
CA LEU A 175 -10.62 -3.64 -2.35
C LEU A 175 -10.81 -4.88 -1.48
N GLU A 176 -10.09 -5.96 -1.75
CA GLU A 176 -10.08 -7.14 -0.88
C GLU A 176 -9.41 -6.86 0.48
N SER A 177 -8.33 -6.07 0.49
CA SER A 177 -7.71 -5.64 1.74
C SER A 177 -8.66 -4.78 2.57
N ALA A 178 -9.43 -3.90 1.92
CA ALA A 178 -10.47 -3.11 2.55
C ALA A 178 -11.62 -3.97 3.11
N SER A 179 -12.02 -5.04 2.41
CA SER A 179 -13.07 -5.94 2.91
C SER A 179 -12.63 -6.73 4.15
N ILE A 180 -11.36 -7.16 4.21
CA ILE A 180 -10.76 -7.80 5.40
C ILE A 180 -10.71 -6.84 6.59
N VAL A 181 -10.31 -5.59 6.35
CA VAL A 181 -10.30 -4.57 7.39
C VAL A 181 -11.73 -4.28 7.87
N LYS A 182 -12.70 -4.14 6.94
CA LYS A 182 -14.11 -3.93 7.25
C LYS A 182 -14.68 -5.01 8.17
N SER A 183 -14.44 -6.29 7.87
CA SER A 183 -14.97 -7.40 8.69
C SER A 183 -14.42 -7.39 10.11
N SER A 184 -13.23 -6.80 10.32
CA SER A 184 -12.61 -6.65 11.64
C SER A 184 -13.24 -5.53 12.49
N PHE A 185 -13.97 -4.59 11.88
CA PHE A 185 -14.59 -3.44 12.55
C PHE A 185 -16.11 -3.53 12.76
N SER A 186 -16.70 -4.71 12.51
CA SER A 186 -18.15 -4.96 12.40
C SER A 186 -19.01 -4.66 13.64
N TYR A 187 -18.51 -3.98 14.66
CA TYR A 187 -19.28 -3.60 15.85
C TYR A 187 -19.89 -2.19 15.81
N ASN A 188 -19.50 -1.32 14.88
CA ASN A 188 -20.04 0.05 14.76
C ASN A 188 -20.40 0.41 13.31
N ASP A 189 -21.57 -0.06 12.86
CA ASP A 189 -22.15 0.14 11.51
C ASP A 189 -22.44 1.61 11.13
N GLN A 190 -22.13 2.59 11.98
CA GLN A 190 -22.51 3.99 11.75
C GLN A 190 -21.42 4.93 11.25
N LEU A 191 -20.12 4.62 11.39
CA LEU A 191 -19.10 5.67 11.19
C LEU A 191 -18.50 5.75 9.78
N LEU A 192 -18.44 4.65 9.02
CA LEU A 192 -17.85 4.64 7.69
C LEU A 192 -18.63 3.66 6.81
N SER A 193 -19.39 4.19 5.85
CA SER A 193 -19.87 3.39 4.74
C SER A 193 -18.65 2.98 3.91
N LEU A 194 -17.98 1.90 4.29
CA LEU A 194 -17.24 1.03 3.36
C LEU A 194 -18.26 0.31 2.47
N ASN A 195 -19.21 1.07 1.91
CA ASN A 195 -20.19 0.56 0.98
C ASN A 195 -19.52 0.45 -0.37
N ASN A 196 -19.75 -0.68 -1.03
CA ASN A 196 -19.44 -0.91 -2.46
C ASN A 196 -20.29 -0.02 -3.39
N THR A 197 -20.90 1.04 -2.86
CA THR A 197 -21.62 2.02 -3.64
C THR A 197 -20.60 3.03 -4.14
N PHE A 198 -20.07 2.70 -5.31
CA PHE A 198 -19.32 3.58 -6.19
C PHE A 198 -20.21 4.77 -6.58
N HIS A 199 -20.37 5.70 -5.65
CA HIS A 199 -21.02 6.97 -5.90
C HIS A 199 -20.04 7.82 -6.69
N ASN A 200 -20.16 7.76 -8.02
CA ASN A 200 -19.43 8.55 -9.00
C ASN A 200 -17.91 8.41 -8.85
N VAL A 201 -17.32 7.53 -9.67
CA VAL A 201 -15.87 7.37 -9.77
C VAL A 201 -15.28 8.68 -10.34
N THR A 202 -15.03 9.64 -9.45
CA THR A 202 -14.55 11.00 -9.80
C THR A 202 -13.04 11.03 -9.98
N THR A 203 -12.35 9.96 -9.59
CA THR A 203 -10.89 9.84 -9.65
C THR A 203 -10.50 8.94 -10.81
N SER A 204 -9.96 9.56 -11.86
CA SER A 204 -9.35 8.83 -12.97
C SER A 204 -8.10 8.08 -12.49
N ARG A 205 -7.71 7.06 -13.25
CA ARG A 205 -6.43 6.37 -13.08
C ARG A 205 -5.26 7.36 -13.20
N LEU A 206 -4.13 7.02 -12.60
CA LEU A 206 -2.89 7.77 -12.81
C LEU A 206 -2.44 7.58 -14.27
N ALA A 207 -1.92 8.64 -14.87
CA ALA A 207 -1.31 8.58 -16.20
C ALA A 207 0.08 7.94 -16.11
N LEU A 208 0.12 6.62 -15.86
CA LEU A 208 1.33 5.83 -15.61
C LEU A 208 1.18 4.43 -16.21
N GLU A 209 2.23 3.93 -16.86
CA GLU A 209 2.34 2.55 -17.36
C GLU A 209 2.69 1.52 -16.27
N ILE A 210 2.50 1.88 -15.01
CA ILE A 210 2.82 1.04 -13.86
C ILE A 210 1.50 0.60 -13.21
N PRO A 211 1.34 -0.69 -12.89
CA PRO A 211 0.24 -1.18 -12.05
C PRO A 211 0.11 -0.35 -10.77
N HIS A 212 -1.05 0.23 -10.51
CA HIS A 212 -1.18 1.24 -9.46
C HIS A 212 -2.56 1.27 -8.81
N ALA A 213 -2.63 1.85 -7.61
CA ALA A 213 -3.90 2.20 -6.98
C ALA A 213 -3.77 3.47 -6.15
N VAL A 214 -4.76 4.33 -6.26
CA VAL A 214 -4.95 5.57 -5.50
C VAL A 214 -6.05 5.33 -4.50
N LEU A 215 -5.71 5.45 -3.22
CA LEU A 215 -6.64 5.29 -2.12
C LEU A 215 -7.13 6.67 -1.70
N SER A 216 -8.44 6.83 -1.51
CA SER A 216 -9.02 8.10 -1.05
C SER A 216 -10.35 7.88 -0.35
N PHE A 217 -10.77 8.83 0.48
CA PHE A 217 -12.17 9.00 0.83
C PHE A 217 -12.83 10.01 -0.11
N THR A 218 -14.10 9.82 -0.42
CA THR A 218 -14.87 10.79 -1.23
C THR A 218 -15.16 12.06 -0.43
N ASN A 219 -15.31 13.18 -1.12
CA ASN A 219 -15.73 14.42 -0.47
C ASN A 219 -17.26 14.57 -0.58
N TYR A 220 -17.96 14.58 0.55
CA TYR A 220 -19.36 14.98 0.57
C TYR A 220 -19.44 16.51 0.64
N SER A 221 -20.32 17.12 -0.15
CA SER A 221 -20.57 18.56 -0.16
C SER A 221 -21.18 19.12 1.14
N VAL A 222 -21.48 18.25 2.10
CA VAL A 222 -22.09 18.65 3.36
C VAL A 222 -20.99 19.16 4.30
N THR A 223 -21.08 20.43 4.66
CA THR A 223 -20.29 21.11 5.70
C THR A 223 -20.62 20.53 7.07
N TYR A 224 -20.21 19.30 7.34
CA TYR A 224 -20.25 18.70 8.66
C TYR A 224 -19.00 19.13 9.43
N ASN A 225 -19.16 19.67 10.64
CA ASN A 225 -18.04 19.94 11.53
C ASN A 225 -17.45 18.60 11.94
N GLU A 226 -16.26 18.29 11.44
CA GLU A 226 -15.60 17.01 11.64
C GLU A 226 -15.05 16.95 13.07
N ASN A 227 -15.45 15.92 13.83
CA ASN A 227 -14.84 15.67 15.11
C ASN A 227 -13.42 15.13 14.88
N HIS A 228 -12.44 15.62 15.66
CA HIS A 228 -11.04 15.16 15.58
C HIS A 228 -10.93 13.62 15.68
N HIS A 229 -11.81 13.00 16.46
CA HIS A 229 -11.87 11.55 16.61
C HIS A 229 -12.18 10.80 15.31
N GLU A 230 -13.09 11.33 14.48
CA GLU A 230 -13.46 10.70 13.20
C GLU A 230 -12.33 10.79 12.18
N LYS A 231 -11.60 11.92 12.18
CA LYS A 231 -10.42 12.12 11.34
C LYS A 231 -9.33 11.11 11.65
N GLU A 232 -9.04 10.92 12.93
CA GLU A 232 -8.03 9.96 13.38
C GLU A 232 -8.46 8.52 13.09
N LEU A 233 -9.75 8.18 13.27
CA LEU A 233 -10.26 6.85 12.90
C LEU A 233 -10.08 6.56 11.41
N ARG A 234 -10.36 7.54 10.52
CA ARG A 234 -10.11 7.40 9.08
C ARG A 234 -8.64 7.13 8.76
N LYS A 235 -7.72 7.82 9.44
CA LYS A 235 -6.28 7.58 9.27
C LYS A 235 -5.89 6.17 9.69
N ILE A 236 -6.41 5.69 10.83
CA ILE A 236 -6.16 4.32 11.31
C ILE A 236 -6.65 3.29 10.30
N ILE A 237 -7.89 3.45 9.81
CA ILE A 237 -8.47 2.53 8.83
C ILE A 237 -7.67 2.55 7.53
N LEU A 238 -7.32 3.74 7.02
CA LEU A 238 -6.49 3.85 5.82
C LEU A 238 -5.12 3.20 6.02
N ALA A 239 -4.49 3.38 7.18
CA ALA A 239 -3.23 2.74 7.53
C ALA A 239 -3.34 1.21 7.55
N GLN A 240 -4.44 0.67 8.06
CA GLN A 240 -4.68 -0.78 8.07
C GLN A 240 -4.97 -1.33 6.68
N ILE A 241 -5.75 -0.64 5.85
CA ILE A 241 -5.99 -1.03 4.46
C ILE A 241 -4.68 -1.02 3.69
N LEU A 242 -3.90 0.05 3.83
CA LEU A 242 -2.59 0.18 3.20
C LEU A 242 -1.64 -0.91 3.69
N GLY A 243 -1.58 -1.16 5.00
CA GLY A 243 -0.72 -2.18 5.60
C GLY A 243 -1.07 -3.59 5.10
N GLN A 244 -2.37 -3.93 5.08
CA GLN A 244 -2.83 -5.21 4.52
C GLN A 244 -2.52 -5.34 3.03
N THR A 245 -2.71 -4.26 2.26
CA THR A 245 -2.41 -4.23 0.83
C THR A 245 -0.92 -4.47 0.59
N VAL A 246 -0.05 -3.70 1.26
CA VAL A 246 1.40 -3.80 1.10
C VAL A 246 1.90 -5.16 1.55
N TRP A 247 1.42 -5.68 2.67
CA TRP A 247 1.76 -7.03 3.15
C TRP A 247 1.38 -8.11 2.14
N ARG A 248 0.16 -8.06 1.59
CA ARG A 248 -0.29 -9.04 0.59
C ARG A 248 0.55 -8.98 -0.68
N LEU A 249 0.82 -7.78 -1.18
CA LEU A 249 1.67 -7.58 -2.36
C LEU A 249 3.11 -7.98 -2.11
N SER A 250 3.64 -7.81 -0.90
CA SER A 250 5.02 -8.18 -0.59
C SER A 250 5.19 -9.68 -0.38
N GLU A 251 4.21 -10.37 0.20
CA GLU A 251 4.34 -11.77 0.64
C GLU A 251 3.70 -12.81 -0.29
N CYS A 252 2.76 -12.42 -1.16
CA CYS A 252 2.08 -13.40 -2.00
C CYS A 252 3.06 -14.11 -2.95
N LEU A 253 2.94 -15.45 -3.07
CA LEU A 253 3.75 -16.22 -4.02
C LEU A 253 3.42 -15.84 -5.45
N VAL A 254 2.14 -15.87 -5.80
CA VAL A 254 1.60 -15.37 -7.06
C VAL A 254 0.40 -14.50 -6.73
N ILE A 255 0.29 -13.34 -7.39
CA ILE A 255 -0.87 -12.47 -7.24
C ILE A 255 -2.09 -13.19 -7.82
N LYS A 256 -3.23 -13.14 -7.14
CA LYS A 256 -4.50 -13.65 -7.70
C LYS A 256 -5.39 -12.47 -8.01
N TRP A 257 -5.83 -12.39 -9.26
CA TRP A 257 -6.76 -11.36 -9.68
C TRP A 257 -8.19 -11.84 -9.49
N ASN A 258 -9.00 -11.06 -8.79
CA ASN A 258 -10.44 -11.28 -8.69
C ASN A 258 -11.18 -10.41 -9.72
N PRO A 259 -11.62 -10.99 -10.86
CA PRO A 259 -12.23 -10.22 -11.95
C PRO A 259 -13.66 -9.76 -11.63
N ASN A 260 -14.26 -10.18 -10.50
CA ASN A 260 -15.62 -9.78 -10.14
C ASN A 260 -15.73 -8.26 -9.95
N TYR A 261 -14.67 -7.62 -9.39
CA TYR A 261 -14.65 -6.17 -9.24
C TYR A 261 -14.71 -5.44 -10.58
N LEU A 262 -13.96 -5.89 -11.59
CA LEU A 262 -14.02 -5.34 -12.94
C LEU A 262 -15.42 -5.49 -13.54
N ASN A 263 -16.01 -6.70 -13.46
CA ASN A 263 -17.34 -6.95 -14.00
C ASN A 263 -18.42 -6.08 -13.35
N GLU A 264 -18.36 -5.87 -12.04
CA GLU A 264 -19.28 -4.97 -11.34
C GLU A 264 -19.13 -3.52 -11.82
N ILE A 265 -17.90 -3.02 -11.95
CA ILE A 265 -17.61 -1.66 -12.41
C ILE A 265 -18.10 -1.48 -13.86
N ALA A 266 -17.72 -2.39 -14.75
CA ALA A 266 -18.09 -2.35 -16.16
C ALA A 266 -19.62 -2.46 -16.34
N SER A 267 -20.28 -3.37 -15.64
CA SER A 267 -21.75 -3.52 -15.71
C SER A 267 -22.47 -2.24 -15.31
N LYS A 268 -22.05 -1.59 -14.22
CA LYS A 268 -22.61 -0.30 -13.77
C LYS A 268 -22.32 0.83 -14.77
N ALA A 269 -21.11 0.90 -15.32
CA ALA A 269 -20.74 1.90 -16.32
C ALA A 269 -21.60 1.74 -17.59
N LEU A 270 -21.77 0.51 -18.09
CA LEU A 270 -22.60 0.21 -19.26
C LEU A 270 -24.09 0.49 -19.02
N GLN A 271 -24.59 0.27 -17.80
CA GLN A 271 -25.96 0.62 -17.39
C GLN A 271 -26.20 2.13 -17.35
N SER A 272 -25.18 2.94 -17.05
CA SER A 272 -25.33 4.40 -16.96
C SER A 272 -25.61 5.09 -18.31
N ILE A 273 -25.33 4.41 -19.43
CA ILE A 273 -25.50 4.94 -20.77
C ILE A 273 -26.93 4.69 -21.27
N ASN A 274 -27.78 5.71 -21.33
CA ASN A 274 -29.16 5.56 -21.82
C ASN A 274 -29.31 5.78 -23.34
N ASN A 275 -28.34 5.32 -24.15
CA ASN A 275 -28.42 5.44 -25.61
C ASN A 275 -28.74 4.07 -26.25
N THR A 276 -29.87 4.01 -26.96
CA THR A 276 -30.35 2.81 -27.69
C THR A 276 -29.47 2.44 -28.87
N GLU A 277 -28.71 3.38 -29.44
CA GLU A 277 -27.78 3.13 -30.56
C GLU A 277 -26.54 2.34 -30.12
N LEU A 278 -26.24 2.29 -28.82
CA LEU A 278 -25.07 1.59 -28.27
C LEU A 278 -25.38 0.15 -27.82
N VAL A 279 -26.59 -0.36 -28.06
CA VAL A 279 -27.00 -1.71 -27.59
C VAL A 279 -26.09 -2.82 -28.12
N GLU A 280 -25.79 -2.83 -29.42
CA GLU A 280 -24.92 -3.84 -30.03
C GLU A 280 -23.50 -3.77 -29.46
N VAL A 281 -22.97 -2.54 -29.33
CA VAL A 281 -21.62 -2.29 -28.84
C VAL A 281 -21.49 -2.70 -27.37
N LYS A 282 -22.49 -2.40 -26.54
CA LYS A 282 -22.56 -2.87 -25.15
C LYS A 282 -22.56 -4.40 -25.08
N GLY A 283 -23.28 -5.07 -25.98
CA GLY A 283 -23.27 -6.52 -26.09
C GLY A 283 -21.87 -7.08 -26.34
N LYS A 284 -21.14 -6.50 -27.30
CA LYS A 284 -19.74 -6.87 -27.59
C LYS A 284 -18.81 -6.67 -26.40
N VAL A 285 -18.97 -5.56 -25.68
CA VAL A 285 -18.20 -5.30 -24.46
C VAL A 285 -18.52 -6.31 -23.36
N GLN A 286 -19.78 -6.71 -23.19
CA GLN A 286 -20.14 -7.74 -22.22
C GLN A 286 -19.54 -9.10 -22.61
N GLU A 287 -19.59 -9.46 -23.89
CA GLU A 287 -19.00 -10.70 -24.40
C GLU A 287 -17.48 -10.76 -24.15
N ILE A 288 -16.74 -9.70 -24.48
CA ILE A 288 -15.28 -9.66 -24.28
C ILE A 288 -14.92 -9.72 -22.79
N LEU A 289 -15.70 -9.09 -21.91
CA LEU A 289 -15.49 -9.16 -20.45
C LEU A 289 -15.78 -10.55 -19.88
N VAL A 290 -16.78 -11.25 -20.42
CA VAL A 290 -17.08 -12.64 -20.04
C VAL A 290 -15.94 -13.57 -20.46
N ASP A 291 -15.40 -13.39 -21.67
CA ASP A 291 -14.25 -14.17 -22.14
C ASP A 291 -13.00 -13.88 -21.27
N LEU A 292 -12.66 -12.61 -21.05
CA LEU A 292 -11.56 -12.20 -20.17
C LEU A 292 -11.71 -12.83 -18.77
N THR A 293 -12.89 -12.70 -18.15
CA THR A 293 -13.18 -13.28 -16.83
C THR A 293 -12.99 -14.79 -16.80
N THR A 294 -13.37 -15.48 -17.88
CA THR A 294 -13.23 -16.93 -18.00
C THR A 294 -11.77 -17.34 -18.09
N ASN A 295 -10.97 -16.65 -18.90
CA ASN A 295 -9.53 -16.89 -19.01
C ASN A 295 -8.81 -16.62 -17.67
N VAL A 296 -9.19 -15.57 -16.94
CA VAL A 296 -8.64 -15.26 -15.62
C VAL A 296 -9.00 -16.32 -14.58
N LYS A 297 -10.23 -16.85 -14.61
CA LYS A 297 -10.61 -17.97 -13.73
C LYS A 297 -9.79 -19.22 -14.01
N THR A 298 -9.53 -19.52 -15.28
CA THR A 298 -8.63 -20.62 -15.69
C THR A 298 -7.21 -20.38 -15.19
N LEU A 299 -6.68 -19.16 -15.33
CA LEU A 299 -5.37 -18.79 -14.80
C LEU A 299 -5.29 -18.96 -13.29
N ASN A 300 -6.30 -18.49 -12.55
CA ASN A 300 -6.38 -18.67 -11.10
C ASN A 300 -6.39 -20.16 -10.71
N GLY A 301 -7.10 -21.00 -11.47
CA GLY A 301 -7.06 -22.46 -11.31
C GLY A 301 -5.66 -23.05 -11.55
N LYS A 302 -4.93 -22.59 -12.57
CA LYS A 302 -3.51 -22.96 -12.78
C LYS A 302 -2.68 -22.56 -11.55
N ILE A 303 -2.85 -21.35 -11.03
CA ILE A 303 -2.14 -20.85 -9.84
C ILE A 303 -2.42 -21.74 -8.61
N ASP A 304 -3.65 -22.20 -8.41
CA ASP A 304 -4.03 -23.07 -7.29
C ASP A 304 -3.33 -24.44 -7.32
N THR A 305 -2.97 -24.93 -8.50
CA THR A 305 -2.33 -26.24 -8.68
C THR A 305 -0.81 -26.25 -8.48
N ILE A 306 -0.18 -25.08 -8.32
CA ILE A 306 1.27 -24.98 -8.29
C ILE A 306 1.79 -25.41 -6.92
N GLU A 307 2.70 -26.37 -6.96
CA GLU A 307 3.48 -26.72 -5.78
C GLU A 307 4.43 -25.57 -5.43
N ASN A 308 4.43 -25.16 -4.16
CA ASN A 308 5.24 -24.05 -3.61
C ASN A 308 6.77 -24.17 -3.86
N ILE A 309 7.24 -25.30 -4.41
CA ILE A 309 8.64 -25.62 -4.67
C ILE A 309 9.05 -25.22 -6.10
N ASN A 310 8.12 -25.10 -7.05
CA ASN A 310 8.45 -24.71 -8.42
C ASN A 310 8.66 -23.20 -8.55
N THR A 311 9.90 -22.78 -8.35
CA THR A 311 10.33 -21.37 -8.39
C THR A 311 10.20 -20.75 -9.78
N LEU A 312 10.37 -21.53 -10.85
CA LEU A 312 10.29 -21.06 -12.23
C LEU A 312 8.84 -20.79 -12.65
N ASP A 313 7.92 -21.73 -12.40
CA ASP A 313 6.50 -21.56 -12.76
C ASP A 313 5.87 -20.41 -11.99
N THR A 314 6.19 -20.30 -10.70
CA THR A 314 5.79 -19.17 -9.84
C THR A 314 6.28 -17.84 -10.42
N ARG A 315 7.50 -17.80 -10.96
CA ARG A 315 8.06 -16.59 -11.59
C ARG A 315 7.33 -16.24 -12.89
N ILE A 316 7.18 -17.21 -13.80
CA ILE A 316 6.52 -17.01 -15.09
C ILE A 316 5.11 -16.43 -14.91
N LEU A 317 4.39 -16.87 -13.88
CA LEU A 317 3.05 -16.38 -13.59
C LEU A 317 3.01 -14.99 -12.95
N ASN A 318 3.97 -14.67 -12.08
CA ASN A 318 4.10 -13.30 -11.57
C ASN A 318 4.37 -12.31 -12.70
N ASP A 319 5.31 -12.64 -13.59
CA ASP A 319 5.64 -11.81 -14.74
C ASP A 319 4.42 -11.67 -15.67
N LEU A 320 3.71 -12.78 -15.94
CA LEU A 320 2.47 -12.78 -16.73
C LEU A 320 1.41 -11.87 -16.13
N LEU A 321 1.22 -11.85 -14.81
CA LEU A 321 0.21 -11.02 -14.16
C LEU A 321 0.56 -9.54 -14.15
N ILE A 322 1.85 -9.22 -13.99
CA ILE A 322 2.32 -7.84 -14.09
C ILE A 322 2.12 -7.33 -15.52
N ASP A 323 2.50 -8.14 -16.52
CA ASP A 323 2.31 -7.81 -17.93
C ASP A 323 0.82 -7.72 -18.28
N LEU A 324 -0.02 -8.61 -17.73
CA LEU A 324 -1.47 -8.54 -17.88
C LEU A 324 -2.03 -7.22 -17.38
N ASP A 325 -1.67 -6.78 -16.17
CA ASP A 325 -2.19 -5.51 -15.63
C ASP A 325 -1.72 -4.30 -16.46
N ARG A 326 -0.51 -4.34 -17.01
CA ARG A 326 -0.01 -3.32 -17.95
C ARG A 326 -0.78 -3.31 -19.26
N VAL A 327 -1.05 -4.48 -19.83
CA VAL A 327 -1.87 -4.59 -21.05
C VAL A 327 -3.30 -4.12 -20.78
N LEU A 328 -3.85 -4.42 -19.61
CA LEU A 328 -5.15 -3.94 -19.18
C LEU A 328 -5.18 -2.42 -19.02
N LEU A 329 -4.13 -1.76 -18.52
CA LEU A 329 -4.06 -0.30 -18.51
C LEU A 329 -4.19 0.29 -19.92
N CYS A 330 -3.60 -0.36 -20.92
CA CYS A 330 -3.69 0.04 -22.33
C CYS A 330 -3.39 1.53 -22.53
N SER A 331 -2.18 1.93 -22.15
CA SER A 331 -1.77 3.33 -22.11
C SER A 331 -1.70 3.96 -23.50
N ASP A 332 -2.18 5.20 -23.62
CA ASP A 332 -2.01 6.02 -24.80
C ASP A 332 -0.65 6.76 -24.81
N LYS A 333 -0.44 7.66 -25.78
CA LYS A 333 0.80 8.45 -25.90
C LYS A 333 1.06 9.39 -24.72
N GLN A 334 0.03 9.68 -23.92
CA GLN A 334 0.11 10.50 -22.72
C GLN A 334 0.12 9.65 -21.44
N HIS A 335 0.29 8.33 -21.56
CA HIS A 335 0.22 7.35 -20.49
C HIS A 335 -1.16 7.26 -19.82
N GLN A 336 -2.22 7.78 -20.45
CA GLN A 336 -3.58 7.67 -19.96
C GLN A 336 -4.15 6.30 -20.31
N SER A 337 -4.85 5.70 -19.34
CA SER A 337 -5.45 4.38 -19.47
C SER A 337 -6.68 4.43 -20.39
N ARG A 338 -6.65 3.73 -21.52
CA ARG A 338 -7.81 3.62 -22.44
C ARG A 338 -8.93 2.75 -21.91
N THR A 339 -8.66 1.94 -20.89
CA THR A 339 -9.63 1.06 -20.22
C THR A 339 -10.21 1.71 -18.95
N ASP A 340 -10.01 3.01 -18.76
CA ASP A 340 -10.54 3.70 -17.59
C ASP A 340 -12.07 3.85 -17.68
N TRP A 341 -12.78 3.07 -16.87
CA TRP A 341 -14.24 3.11 -16.77
C TRP A 341 -14.78 4.43 -16.20
N THR A 342 -13.94 5.25 -15.55
CA THR A 342 -14.35 6.57 -15.07
C THR A 342 -14.64 7.54 -16.22
N GLU A 343 -13.90 7.42 -17.32
CA GLU A 343 -14.09 8.24 -18.51
C GLU A 343 -15.44 7.95 -19.18
N PHE A 344 -15.98 6.73 -19.08
CA PHE A 344 -17.32 6.43 -19.58
C PHE A 344 -18.43 7.29 -18.95
N PHE A 345 -18.30 7.63 -17.67
CA PHE A 345 -19.25 8.53 -17.02
C PHE A 345 -19.14 9.97 -17.54
N ARG A 346 -17.98 10.35 -18.11
CA ARG A 346 -17.78 11.64 -18.77
C ARG A 346 -18.30 11.63 -20.21
N LEU A 347 -18.11 10.51 -20.92
CA LEU A 347 -18.47 10.31 -22.32
C LEU A 347 -19.98 10.39 -22.61
N HIS A 348 -20.86 10.34 -21.61
CA HIS A 348 -22.32 10.50 -21.80
C HIS A 348 -22.76 11.79 -22.53
N ARG A 349 -21.90 12.81 -22.58
CA ARG A 349 -22.15 14.12 -23.21
C ARG A 349 -21.52 14.24 -24.60
N GLU A 350 -20.71 13.26 -24.99
CA GLU A 350 -19.98 13.29 -26.25
C GLU A 350 -20.84 12.76 -27.42
N PRO A 351 -20.56 13.16 -28.67
CA PRO A 351 -21.20 12.61 -29.85
C PRO A 351 -21.01 11.09 -29.94
N PHE A 352 -22.03 10.40 -30.49
CA PHE A 352 -22.02 8.93 -30.67
C PHE A 352 -20.72 8.39 -31.31
N ASN A 353 -20.20 9.06 -32.34
CA ASN A 353 -18.97 8.66 -33.02
C ASN A 353 -17.75 8.61 -32.09
N ILE A 354 -17.65 9.55 -31.14
CA ILE A 354 -16.54 9.61 -30.17
C ILE A 354 -16.69 8.48 -29.16
N ILE A 355 -17.91 8.25 -28.66
CA ILE A 355 -18.21 7.15 -27.73
C ILE A 355 -17.89 5.80 -28.39
N LEU A 356 -18.32 5.61 -29.64
CA LEU A 356 -18.08 4.38 -30.40
C LEU A 356 -16.58 4.13 -30.62
N MET A 357 -15.82 5.17 -31.00
CA MET A 357 -14.37 5.07 -31.16
C MET A 357 -13.71 4.64 -29.85
N TYR A 358 -14.06 5.28 -28.73
CA TYR A 358 -13.50 4.94 -27.42
C TYR A 358 -13.80 3.49 -27.02
N ILE A 359 -15.04 3.03 -27.20
CA ILE A 359 -15.42 1.65 -26.88
C ILE A 359 -14.64 0.65 -27.75
N ASN A 360 -14.50 0.93 -29.05
CA ASN A 360 -13.75 0.03 -29.94
C ASN A 360 -12.26 -0.04 -29.56
N GLU A 361 -11.64 1.06 -29.16
CA GLU A 361 -10.27 1.05 -28.63
C GLU A 361 -10.18 0.20 -27.36
N MET A 362 -11.15 0.34 -26.44
CA MET A 362 -11.20 -0.45 -25.22
C MET A 362 -11.37 -1.95 -25.49
N ILE A 363 -12.26 -2.32 -26.42
CA ILE A 363 -12.45 -3.72 -26.83
C ILE A 363 -11.13 -4.30 -27.32
N LYS A 364 -10.41 -3.57 -28.18
CA LYS A 364 -9.09 -3.98 -28.67
C LYS A 364 -8.07 -4.18 -27.54
N CYS A 365 -8.11 -3.35 -26.50
CA CYS A 365 -7.25 -3.53 -25.33
C CYS A 365 -7.56 -4.85 -24.60
N TYR A 366 -8.84 -5.19 -24.40
CA TYR A 366 -9.23 -6.45 -23.78
C TYR A 366 -8.93 -7.67 -24.65
N GLU A 367 -9.09 -7.56 -25.98
CA GLU A 367 -8.66 -8.62 -26.91
C GLU A 367 -7.16 -8.92 -26.78
N ASN A 368 -6.32 -7.88 -26.68
CA ASN A 368 -4.88 -8.06 -26.45
C ASN A 368 -4.59 -8.75 -25.11
N ALA A 369 -5.32 -8.39 -24.05
CA ALA A 369 -5.19 -9.03 -22.74
C ALA A 369 -5.60 -10.51 -22.78
N ILE A 370 -6.68 -10.84 -23.51
CA ILE A 370 -7.13 -12.23 -23.71
C ILE A 370 -6.08 -13.03 -24.50
N GLN A 371 -5.52 -12.46 -25.58
CA GLN A 371 -4.46 -13.10 -26.35
C GLN A 371 -3.23 -13.40 -25.49
N LEU A 372 -2.84 -12.48 -24.59
CA LEU A 372 -1.75 -12.71 -23.65
C LEU A 372 -2.03 -13.91 -22.72
N LEU A 373 -3.28 -14.06 -22.26
CA LEU A 373 -3.70 -15.17 -21.41
C LEU A 373 -3.80 -16.51 -22.16
N GLN A 374 -4.10 -16.51 -23.46
CA GLN A 374 -4.26 -17.71 -24.28
C GLN A 374 -2.95 -18.25 -24.84
N ASN A 375 -1.95 -17.39 -25.04
CA ASN A 375 -0.66 -17.76 -25.60
C ASN A 375 0.28 -18.48 -24.60
N ARG A 376 -0.19 -18.82 -23.38
CA ARG A 376 0.54 -19.50 -22.29
C ARG A 376 -0.38 -20.39 -21.44
#